data_AF-A0A2S9FKE2-F1
#
_entry.id   AF-A0A2S9FKE2-F1
#
_cell.length_a   1.000
_cell.length_b   1.000
_cell.length_c   1.000
_cell.angle_alpha   90.00
_cell.angle_beta   90.00
_cell.angle_gamma   90.00
#
_symmetry.space_group_name_H-M   'P 1'
#
loop_
_entity.id
_entity.type
_entity.pdbx_description
1 polymer ?
#
loop_
_entity_poly.entity_id
_entity_poly.type
_entity_poly.pdbx_seq_one_letter_code
_entity_poly.pdbx_strand_id
1 'polypeptide(L)' 'ASAWSGDPGAVTRYAVRLSAPAIVSAAEGADIEFSGRIKSLDPETRSGVVLVGAKSAGKKIFGLSTMNVRFR' A
#
# COMPACT_ATOMS: atom_id res chain seq x y z
N ALA A 1 -5.70 2.65 -1.16
CA ALA A 1 -5.68 1.17 -1.20
C ALA A 1 -6.94 0.61 -1.86
N SER A 2 -8.13 0.90 -1.33
CA SER A 2 -9.42 0.39 -1.85
C SER A 2 -9.80 0.88 -3.24
N ALA A 3 -9.32 2.05 -3.66
CA ALA A 3 -9.61 2.58 -5.00
C ALA A 3 -9.15 1.64 -6.14
N TRP A 4 -8.04 0.91 -5.95
CA TRP A 4 -7.58 -0.08 -6.94
C TRP A 4 -8.36 -1.39 -6.86
N SER A 5 -8.70 -1.85 -5.65
CA SER A 5 -9.47 -3.11 -5.50
C SER A 5 -10.94 -2.96 -5.89
N GLY A 6 -11.47 -1.74 -6.00
CA GLY A 6 -12.88 -1.45 -6.34
C GLY A 6 -13.87 -1.76 -5.21
N ASP A 7 -13.45 -2.50 -4.19
CA ASP A 7 -14.23 -2.87 -3.01
C ASP A 7 -13.35 -2.69 -1.75
N PRO A 8 -13.67 -1.77 -0.83
CA PRO A 8 -12.98 -1.66 0.46
C PRO A 8 -13.14 -2.90 1.34
N GLY A 9 -14.30 -3.57 1.29
CA GLY A 9 -14.59 -4.77 2.09
C GLY A 9 -13.82 -6.02 1.65
N ALA A 10 -13.21 -5.98 0.46
CA ALA A 10 -12.33 -7.02 -0.04
C ALA A 10 -10.96 -7.06 0.68
N VAL A 11 -10.53 -5.97 1.32
CA VAL A 11 -9.26 -5.90 2.02
C VAL A 11 -9.38 -6.59 3.38
N THR A 12 -8.74 -7.75 3.52
CA THR A 12 -8.84 -8.57 4.73
C THR A 12 -7.73 -8.30 5.74
N ARG A 13 -6.60 -7.74 5.27
CA ARG A 13 -5.50 -7.32 6.15
C ARG A 13 -4.67 -6.23 5.48
N TYR A 14 -4.30 -5.21 6.24
CA TYR A 14 -3.34 -4.20 5.79
C TYR A 14 -2.29 -3.98 6.87
N ALA A 15 -1.02 -4.27 6.55
CA ALA A 15 0.10 -4.17 7.48
C ALA A 15 1.21 -3.33 6.87
N VAL A 16 1.65 -2.32 7.62
CA VAL A 16 2.65 -1.35 7.19
C VAL A 16 3.72 -1.24 8.28
N ARG A 17 4.98 -1.44 7.91
CA ARG A 17 6.12 -1.03 8.73
C ARG A 17 6.57 0.35 8.26
N LEU A 18 6.68 1.32 9.16
CA LEU A 18 7.28 2.61 8.83
C LEU A 18 8.81 2.50 8.78
N SER A 19 9.44 3.16 7.82
CA SER A 19 10.91 3.21 7.69
C SER A 19 11.49 4.60 7.90
N ALA A 20 10.75 5.64 7.53
CA ALA A 20 11.15 7.03 7.69
C ALA A 20 9.91 7.94 7.77
N PRO A 21 9.99 9.11 8.41
CA PRO A 21 8.92 10.10 8.39
C PRO A 21 8.76 10.71 6.99
N ALA A 22 7.52 11.06 6.63
CA ALA A 22 7.24 11.99 5.54
C ALA A 22 7.31 13.41 6.11
N ILE A 23 8.29 14.21 5.68
CA ILE A 23 8.47 15.57 6.18
C ILE A 23 7.49 16.48 5.47
N VAL A 24 6.61 17.14 6.23
CA VAL A 24 5.63 18.10 5.70
C VAL A 24 6.15 19.50 5.96
N SER A 25 6.44 20.25 4.90
CA SER A 25 6.84 21.65 5.04
C SER A 25 5.62 22.52 5.34
N ALA A 26 5.79 23.57 6.14
CA ALA A 26 4.70 24.51 6.42
C ALA A 26 4.32 25.37 5.22
N ALA A 27 5.26 25.59 4.28
CA ALA A 27 5.06 26.45 3.12
C ALA A 27 4.47 25.69 1.91
N GLU A 28 4.94 24.47 1.64
CA GLU A 28 4.64 23.75 0.39
C GLU A 28 3.90 22.43 0.63
N GLY A 29 3.75 22.00 1.89
CA GLY A 29 3.22 20.68 2.21
C GLY A 29 4.21 19.56 1.87
N ALA A 30 3.68 18.39 1.53
CA ALA A 30 4.46 17.27 1.03
C ALA A 30 3.60 16.30 0.22
N ASP A 31 4.16 15.81 -0.88
CA ASP A 31 3.57 14.73 -1.65
C ASP A 31 4.03 13.36 -1.15
N ILE A 32 3.11 12.41 -1.25
CA ILE A 32 3.38 10.99 -1.06
C ILE A 32 3.00 10.24 -2.33
N GLU A 33 4.00 9.65 -2.96
CA GLU A 33 3.81 8.76 -4.11
C GLU A 33 3.56 7.33 -3.60
N PHE A 34 2.39 6.80 -3.92
CA PHE A 34 2.03 5.41 -3.64
C PHE A 34 2.23 4.52 -4.86
N SER A 35 2.73 3.31 -4.64
CA SER A 35 2.88 2.28 -5.67
C SER A 35 2.43 0.93 -5.15
N GLY A 36 2.13 0.00 -6.06
CA GLY A 36 1.68 -1.34 -5.72
C GLY A 36 2.19 -2.39 -6.69
N ARG A 37 2.42 -3.61 -6.20
CA ARG A 37 2.69 -4.79 -7.03
C ARG A 37 2.01 -6.02 -6.44
N ILE A 38 1.36 -6.83 -7.27
CA ILE A 38 0.86 -8.15 -6.86
C ILE A 38 2.07 -9.05 -6.57
N LYS A 39 2.16 -9.52 -5.32
CA LYS A 39 3.23 -10.43 -4.86
C LYS A 39 2.87 -11.88 -5.13
N SER A 40 1.63 -12.26 -4.84
CA SER A 40 1.13 -13.62 -4.99
C SER A 40 -0.39 -13.64 -5.12
N LEU A 41 -0.90 -14.71 -5.70
CA LEU A 41 -2.32 -15.00 -5.86
C LEU A 41 -2.61 -16.42 -5.35
N ASP A 42 -3.80 -16.61 -4.79
CA ASP A 42 -4.35 -17.88 -4.36
C ASP A 42 -5.67 -18.12 -5.12
N PRO A 43 -5.70 -19.05 -6.09
CA PRO A 43 -6.89 -19.37 -6.86
C PRO A 43 -8.01 -20.02 -6.05
N GLU A 44 -7.71 -20.78 -4.99
CA GLU A 44 -8.70 -21.52 -4.22
C GLU A 44 -9.58 -20.56 -3.41
N THR A 45 -8.95 -19.60 -2.74
CA THR A 45 -9.65 -18.59 -1.93
C THR A 45 -9.98 -17.32 -2.72
N ARG A 46 -9.57 -17.27 -4.00
CA ARG A 46 -9.63 -16.08 -4.87
C ARG A 46 -9.03 -14.86 -4.17
N SER A 47 -7.85 -15.01 -3.59
CA SER A 47 -7.20 -13.95 -2.83
C SER A 47 -5.81 -13.63 -3.36
N GLY A 48 -5.23 -12.54 -2.87
CA GLY A 48 -3.87 -12.16 -3.22
C GLY A 48 -3.21 -11.27 -2.18
N VAL A 49 -1.89 -11.19 -2.29
CA VAL A 49 -1.07 -10.29 -1.49
C VAL A 49 -0.48 -9.23 -2.40
N VAL A 50 -0.68 -7.96 -2.05
CA VAL A 50 -0.13 -6.79 -2.74
C VAL A 50 0.95 -6.16 -1.88
N LEU A 51 2.13 -5.95 -2.44
CA LEU A 51 3.15 -5.11 -1.82
C LEU A 51 2.79 -3.65 -2.06
N VAL A 52 2.82 -2.83 -1.01
CA VAL A 52 2.52 -1.41 -1.07
C VAL A 52 3.79 -0.60 -0.83
N GLY A 53 4.14 0.26 -1.78
CA GLY A 53 5.24 1.21 -1.65
C GLY A 53 4.69 2.60 -1.36
N ALA A 54 5.43 3.37 -0.56
CA ALA A 54 5.22 4.79 -0.39
C ALA A 54 6.56 5.52 -0.35
N LYS A 55 6.64 6.64 -1.07
CA LYS A 55 7.79 7.54 -1.08
C LYS A 55 7.34 8.97 -0.83
N SER A 56 8.18 9.75 -0.16
CA SER A 56 8.04 11.19 -0.05
C SER A 56 9.38 11.84 -0.41
N ALA A 57 9.37 12.86 -1.27
CA ALA A 57 10.58 13.47 -1.85
C ALA A 57 11.58 12.42 -2.39
N GLY A 58 11.07 11.39 -3.09
CA GLY A 58 11.87 10.28 -3.64
C GLY A 58 12.39 9.25 -2.61
N LYS A 59 12.23 9.50 -1.30
CA LYS A 59 12.70 8.63 -0.22
C LYS A 59 11.60 7.68 0.25
N LYS A 60 11.97 6.42 0.48
CA LYS A 60 11.06 5.37 0.95
C LYS A 60 10.65 5.62 2.41
N ILE A 61 9.35 5.78 2.64
CA ILE A 61 8.77 6.02 3.98
C ILE A 61 8.10 4.76 4.57
N PHE A 62 7.73 3.80 3.73
CA PHE A 62 7.23 2.49 4.13
C PHE A 62 8.33 1.44 3.98
N GLY A 63 8.58 0.64 5.02
CA GLY A 63 9.39 -0.59 5.00
C GLY A 63 8.67 -1.75 4.29
N LEU A 64 8.59 -2.92 4.92
CA LEU A 64 7.74 -4.00 4.41
C LEU A 64 6.27 -3.62 4.64
N SER A 65 5.51 -3.53 3.55
CA SER A 65 4.08 -3.22 3.63
C SER A 65 3.30 -4.10 2.67
N THR A 66 2.24 -4.72 3.18
CA THR A 66 1.44 -5.72 2.48
C THR A 66 -0.04 -5.49 2.70
N MET A 67 -0.82 -5.72 1.66
CA MET A 67 -2.28 -5.75 1.69
C MET A 67 -2.77 -7.12 1.20
N ASN A 68 -3.58 -7.80 2.01
CA ASN A 68 -4.29 -9.00 1.59
C ASN A 68 -5.68 -8.59 1.09
N VAL A 69 -6.07 -9.11 -0.07
CA VAL A 69 -7.32 -8.76 -0.74
C VAL A 69 -8.01 -10.01 -1.28
N ARG A 70 -9.33 -10.06 -1.22
CA ARG A 70 -10.17 -11.07 -1.88
C ARG A 70 -10.75 -10.49 -3.17
N PHE A 71 -10.62 -11.22 -4.27
CA PHE A 71 -11.17 -10.84 -5.57
C PHE A 71 -12.53 -11.49 -5.80
N ARG A 72 -13.43 -10.78 -6.49
CA ARG A 72 -14.74 -11.31 -6.93
C ARG A 72 -14.66 -12.02 -8.25
#